data_AF-B5HSE0-F1
#
_entry.id   AF-B5HSE0-F1
#
_cell.length_a   1.000
_cell.length_b   1.000
_cell.length_c   1.000
_cell.angle_alpha   90.00
_cell.angle_beta   90.00
_cell.angle_gamma   90.00
#
_symmetry.space_group_name_H-M   'P 1'
#
loop_
_entity.id
_entity.type
_entity.pdbx_description
1 polymer ?
#
loop_
_entity_poly.entity_id
_entity_poly.type
_entity_poly.pdbx_seq_one_letter_code
_entity_poly.pdbx_strand_id
1 'polypeptide(L)' 'MDDDLLDADCSMPELTEPRLALFTLSEAHELLDVLHHFSAIEHNWAAQARHFAAELAARVPSRDG' A
#
# COMPACT_ATOMS: atom_id res chain seq x y z
N MET A 1 -10.31 -34.05 -22.88
CA MET A 1 -10.02 -32.64 -23.16
C MET A 1 -9.88 -32.00 -21.81
N ASP A 2 -8.63 -31.85 -21.46
CA ASP A 2 -8.07 -31.32 -20.23
C ASP A 2 -8.39 -29.83 -20.21
N ASP A 3 -9.28 -29.42 -19.32
CA ASP A 3 -9.41 -28.02 -18.92
C ASP A 3 -8.63 -27.91 -17.61
N ASP A 4 -7.31 -27.85 -17.76
CA ASP A 4 -6.35 -27.34 -16.79
C ASP A 4 -6.73 -25.90 -16.47
N LEU A 5 -7.79 -25.74 -15.67
CA LEU A 5 -8.22 -24.48 -15.12
C LEU A 5 -7.26 -24.12 -14.00
N LEU A 6 -6.07 -23.67 -14.42
CA LEU A 6 -5.16 -22.80 -13.71
C LEU A 6 -5.21 -23.05 -12.20
N ASP A 7 -4.40 -24.03 -11.81
CA ASP A 7 -3.50 -23.88 -10.66
C ASP A 7 -2.72 -22.56 -10.85
N ALA A 8 -3.44 -21.44 -10.75
CA ALA A 8 -2.89 -20.18 -10.35
C ALA A 8 -2.51 -20.44 -8.91
N ASP A 9 -1.32 -21.03 -8.79
CA ASP A 9 -0.44 -21.02 -7.65
C ASP A 9 -0.37 -19.57 -7.17
N CYS A 10 -1.43 -19.18 -6.47
CA CYS A 10 -1.49 -18.07 -5.57
C CYS A 10 -0.68 -18.56 -4.36
N SER A 11 0.60 -18.85 -4.61
CA SER A 11 1.67 -18.84 -3.63
C SER A 11 1.61 -17.46 -3.03
N MET A 12 0.73 -17.32 -2.04
CA MET A 12 0.78 -16.26 -1.07
C MET A 12 2.20 -16.34 -0.54
N PRO A 13 3.09 -15.39 -0.88
CA PRO A 13 4.43 -15.41 -0.33
C PRO A 13 4.26 -15.52 1.18
N GLU A 14 4.92 -16.46 1.86
CA GLU A 14 4.80 -16.60 3.31
C GLU A 14 5.13 -15.24 3.95
N LEU A 15 4.09 -14.54 4.41
CA LEU A 15 4.24 -13.22 5.02
C LEU A 15 4.55 -13.47 6.49
N THR A 16 5.84 -13.69 6.75
CA THR A 16 6.41 -13.81 8.08
C THR A 16 6.29 -12.52 8.89
N GLU A 17 5.83 -11.42 8.28
CA GLU A 17 5.55 -10.14 8.91
C GLU A 17 4.03 -9.90 9.00
N PRO A 18 3.54 -9.28 10.10
CA PRO A 18 2.13 -8.94 10.23
C PRO A 18 1.70 -8.04 9.07
N ARG A 19 0.85 -8.56 8.19
CA ARG A 19 0.23 -7.74 7.14
C ARG A 19 -0.79 -6.81 7.76
N LEU A 20 -0.63 -5.52 7.47
CA LEU A 20 -1.70 -4.55 7.67
C LEU A 20 -2.95 -5.00 6.87
N ALA A 21 -4.13 -4.64 7.39
CA ALA A 21 -5.39 -4.87 6.70
C ALA A 21 -5.30 -4.35 5.25
N LEU A 22 -5.91 -5.09 4.32
CA LEU A 22 -6.01 -4.65 2.93
C LEU A 22 -6.86 -3.38 2.89
N PHE A 23 -6.23 -2.22 2.70
CA PHE A 23 -6.95 -0.99 2.45
C PHE A 23 -7.71 -1.10 1.13
N THR A 24 -8.92 -0.56 1.08
CA THR A 24 -9.55 -0.21 -0.19
C THR A 24 -8.70 0.87 -0.88
N LEU A 25 -8.87 1.00 -2.21
CA LEU A 25 -8.14 2.02 -2.96
C LEU A 25 -8.39 3.43 -2.40
N SER A 26 -9.62 3.74 -1.98
CA SER A 26 -9.98 5.03 -1.39
C SER A 26 -9.27 5.27 -0.05
N GLU A 27 -9.29 4.28 0.86
CA GLU A 27 -8.63 4.39 2.16
C GLU A 27 -7.11 4.57 2.01
N ALA A 28 -6.50 3.91 1.03
CA ALA A 28 -5.07 4.05 0.76
C ALA A 28 -4.71 5.48 0.28
N HIS A 29 -5.58 6.10 -0.52
CA HIS A 29 -5.42 7.50 -0.93
C HIS A 29 -5.64 8.47 0.24
N GLU A 30 -6.65 8.24 1.08
CA GLU A 30 -6.88 9.07 2.27
C GLU A 30 -5.69 9.01 3.24
N LEU A 31 -5.09 7.83 3.41
CA LEU A 31 -3.88 7.67 4.22
C LEU A 31 -2.67 8.39 3.60
N LEU A 32 -2.51 8.35 2.27
CA LEU A 32 -1.48 9.12 1.56
C LEU A 32 -1.62 10.62 1.82
N ASP A 33 -2.84 11.15 1.76
CA ASP A 33 -3.10 12.58 2.02
C ASP A 33 -2.70 12.97 3.45
N VAL A 34 -3.02 12.12 4.43
CA VAL A 34 -2.62 12.31 5.84
C VAL A 34 -1.10 12.29 5.99
N LEU A 35 -0.42 11.31 5.37
CA LEU A 35 1.04 11.20 5.43
C LEU A 35 1.70 12.42 4.78
N HIS A 36 1.19 12.88 3.64
CA HIS A 36 1.68 14.10 2.99
C HIS A 36 1.49 15.33 3.86
N HIS A 37 0.36 15.45 4.56
CA HIS A 37 0.13 16.55 5.49
C HIS A 37 1.19 16.59 6.60
N PHE A 38 1.46 15.46 7.26
CA PHE A 38 2.50 15.38 8.29
C PHE A 38 3.92 15.55 7.75
N SER A 39 4.13 15.22 6.48
CA SER A 39 5.43 15.36 5.80
C SER A 39 5.85 16.82 5.57
N ALA A 40 4.85 17.71 5.46
CA ALA A 40 5.00 19.13 5.15
C ALA A 40 5.14 20.02 6.39
N ILE A 41 4.78 19.51 7.56
CA ILE A 41 4.93 20.22 8.84
C ILE A 41 6.32 19.88 9.41
N GLU A 42 7.08 20.87 9.87
CA GLU A 42 8.34 20.63 10.61
C GLU A 42 8.05 20.04 12.00
N HIS A 43 7.65 18.78 11.99
CA HIS A 43 7.40 17.97 13.17
C HIS A 43 8.39 16.81 13.21
N ASN A 44 8.62 16.24 14.38
CA ASN A 44 9.51 15.10 14.60
C ASN A 44 9.18 13.86 13.73
N TRP A 45 7.96 13.82 13.18
CA TRP A 45 7.46 12.73 12.35
C TRP A 45 7.60 12.99 10.84
N ALA A 46 8.04 14.18 10.42
CA ALA A 46 8.02 14.58 9.01
C ALA A 46 8.87 13.65 8.13
N ALA A 47 10.05 13.24 8.62
CA ALA A 47 10.91 12.32 7.89
C ALA A 47 10.28 10.92 7.75
N GLN A 48 9.68 10.40 8.82
CA GLN A 48 8.97 9.11 8.77
C GLN A 48 7.72 9.20 7.88
N ALA A 49 6.98 10.29 7.95
CA ALA A 49 5.79 10.51 7.12
C ALA A 49 6.15 10.57 5.64
N ARG A 50 7.24 11.24 5.24
CA ARG A 50 7.75 11.21 3.85
C ARG A 50 8.11 9.81 3.42
N HIS A 51 8.80 9.07 4.28
CA HIS A 51 9.23 7.70 3.99
C HIS A 51 8.01 6.79 3.75
N PHE A 52 7.03 6.78 4.65
CA PHE A 52 5.83 5.98 4.49
C PHE A 52 4.95 6.44 3.32
N ALA A 53 4.86 7.75 3.06
CA ALA A 53 4.16 8.26 1.88
C ALA A 53 4.77 7.73 0.58
N ALA A 54 6.10 7.74 0.46
CA ALA A 54 6.79 7.23 -0.72
C ALA A 54 6.59 5.72 -0.88
N GLU A 55 6.64 4.97 0.22
CA GLU A 55 6.39 3.53 0.22
C GLU A 55 4.95 3.19 -0.19
N LEU A 56 3.97 3.89 0.36
CA LEU A 56 2.57 3.66 0.05
C LEU A 56 2.25 4.08 -1.40
N ALA A 57 2.77 5.22 -1.86
CA ALA A 57 2.57 5.71 -3.23
C ALA A 57 3.16 4.77 -4.30
N ALA A 58 4.24 4.05 -3.98
CA ALA A 58 4.80 3.04 -4.89
C ALA A 58 3.91 1.80 -5.06
N ARG A 59 2.96 1.57 -4.15
CA ARG A 59 2.10 0.38 -4.09
C ARG A 59 0.63 0.68 -4.43
N VAL A 60 0.20 1.92 -4.28
CA VAL A 60 -1.18 2.36 -4.53
C VAL A 60 -1.34 2.78 -6.00
N PRO A 61 -2.25 2.15 -6.76
CA PRO A 61 -2.61 2.60 -8.10
C PRO A 61 -3.13 4.04 -8.07
N SER A 62 -2.84 4.82 -9.11
CA SER A 62 -3.39 6.17 -9.27
C SER A 62 -4.92 6.17 -9.21
N ARG A 63 -5.49 7.23 -8.62
CA ARG A 63 -6.95 7.39 -8.43
C ARG A 63 -7.76 7.45 -9.73
N ASP A 64 -7.14 7.81 -10.85
CA ASP A 64 -7.75 7.92 -12.19
C ASP A 64 -7.51 6.68 -13.07
N GLY A 65 -7.43 5.49 -12.47
CA GLY A 65 -7.29 4.20 -13.17
C GLY A 65 -8.59 3.68 -13.77
#